data_AF-A0A1H6DJN1-F1
#
_entry.id   AF-A0A1H6DJN1-F1
#
_cell.length_a   1.000
_cell.length_b   1.000
_cell.length_c   1.000
_cell.angle_alpha   90.00
_cell.angle_beta   90.00
_cell.angle_gamma   90.00
#
_symmetry.space_group_name_H-M   'P 1'
#
loop_
_entity.id
_entity.type
_entity.pdbx_description
1 polymer ?
#
loop_
_entity_poly.entity_id
_entity_poly.type
_entity_poly.pdbx_seq_one_letter_code
_entity_poly.pdbx_strand_id
1 'polypeptide(L)'
;MGTFERVNLFYGVDHEQVYAALEEFWHQEEHTLKREDVHDVNLDSYALHERRGDWTVLQWTRGWEWDLRRRAQLRVSRAYDCPGLLVFIYDDDFWGCELFHHGRAIDQFQQETGIIGSFFGDLPCQGRPDLLLAQFPALDLDIEHARGYLTHYSIDDPGYEDIDWEDEHDPLNSPVRPSDGYGRLEGGVYWNFQNFLGVDYRAPVWRRFTTSPQALRGTDK
;
A
#
# COMPACT_ATOMS: atom_id res chain seq x y z
N MET A 1 -7.71 16.04 -11.43
CA MET A 1 -6.43 15.42 -11.04
C MET A 1 -6.81 14.41 -9.99
N GLY A 2 -6.84 13.13 -10.33
CA GLY A 2 -7.22 12.10 -9.38
C GLY A 2 -6.12 11.80 -8.37
N THR A 3 -6.50 11.17 -7.26
CA THR A 3 -5.59 10.78 -6.18
C THR A 3 -4.70 9.62 -6.61
N PHE A 4 -3.41 9.73 -6.31
CA PHE A 4 -2.44 8.65 -6.48
C PHE A 4 -1.62 8.52 -5.21
N GLU A 5 -1.90 7.47 -4.43
CA GLU A 5 -1.19 7.21 -3.18
C GLU A 5 -0.74 5.76 -3.10
N ARG A 6 0.44 5.60 -2.48
CA ARG A 6 1.01 4.30 -2.15
C ARG A 6 1.52 4.36 -0.73
N VAL A 7 1.09 3.39 0.06
CA VAL A 7 1.41 3.31 1.47
C VAL A 7 1.90 1.91 1.78
N ASN A 8 3.13 1.85 2.28
CA ASN A 8 3.72 0.65 2.82
C ASN A 8 3.49 0.62 4.33
N LEU A 9 2.85 -0.44 4.78
CA LEU A 9 2.57 -0.73 6.18
C LEU A 9 3.48 -1.89 6.61
N PHE A 10 4.39 -1.62 7.53
CA PHE A 10 5.26 -2.65 8.11
C PHE A 10 4.84 -2.92 9.55
N TYR A 11 4.56 -4.18 9.88
CA TYR A 11 4.05 -4.57 11.18
C TYR A 11 5.17 -5.05 12.10
N GLY A 12 5.19 -4.58 13.35
CA GLY A 12 6.10 -5.05 14.40
C GLY A 12 7.53 -4.50 14.32
N VAL A 13 7.88 -3.72 13.31
CA VAL A 13 9.19 -3.07 13.14
C VAL A 13 9.10 -1.57 13.35
N ASP A 14 10.19 -0.94 13.77
CA ASP A 14 10.27 0.51 13.91
C ASP A 14 10.79 1.21 12.64
N HIS A 15 10.71 2.54 12.64
CA HIS A 15 11.09 3.39 11.52
C HIS A 15 12.60 3.46 11.29
N GLU A 16 13.44 3.29 12.31
CA GLU A 16 14.89 3.26 12.13
C GLU A 16 15.31 1.98 11.41
N GLN A 17 14.70 0.84 11.78
CA GLN A 17 14.85 -0.44 11.10
C GLN A 17 14.41 -0.35 9.64
N VAL A 18 13.20 0.15 9.38
CA VAL A 18 12.71 0.34 8.00
C VAL A 18 13.67 1.20 7.19
N TYR A 19 14.12 2.33 7.74
CA TYR A 19 15.06 3.22 7.06
C TYR A 19 16.40 2.53 6.76
N ALA A 20 16.98 1.78 7.71
CA ALA A 20 18.24 1.09 7.54
C ALA A 20 18.18 0.04 6.41
N ALA A 21 17.10 -0.76 6.36
CA ALA A 21 16.93 -1.73 5.28
C ALA A 21 16.71 -1.07 3.91
N LEU A 22 16.01 0.08 3.87
CA LEU A 22 15.88 0.86 2.63
C LEU A 22 17.22 1.46 2.20
N GLU A 23 18.01 2.00 3.12
CA GLU A 23 19.33 2.56 2.81
C GLU A 23 20.25 1.49 2.21
N GLU A 24 20.26 0.29 2.80
CA GLU A 24 21.02 -0.84 2.27
C GLU A 24 20.53 -1.26 0.87
N PHE A 25 19.20 -1.36 0.68
CA PHE A 25 18.59 -1.68 -0.61
C PHE A 25 19.03 -0.69 -1.69
N TRP A 26 18.83 0.61 -1.43
CA TRP A 26 19.14 1.65 -2.40
C TRP A 26 20.63 1.74 -2.69
N HIS A 27 21.48 1.50 -1.69
CA HIS A 27 22.92 1.42 -1.93
C HIS A 27 23.29 0.28 -2.89
N GLN A 28 22.65 -0.90 -2.76
CA GLN A 28 22.85 -2.05 -3.65
C GLN A 28 22.35 -1.77 -5.08
N GLU A 29 21.31 -0.95 -5.22
CA GLU A 29 20.79 -0.51 -6.51
C GLU A 29 21.55 0.72 -7.06
N GLU A 30 22.73 1.05 -6.53
CA GLU A 30 23.57 2.20 -6.95
C GLU A 30 22.89 3.58 -6.76
N HIS A 31 21.98 3.67 -5.79
CA HIS A 31 21.33 4.90 -5.37
C HIS A 31 21.80 5.32 -3.97
N THR A 32 21.47 6.55 -3.60
CA THR A 32 21.64 7.10 -2.25
C THR A 32 20.31 7.67 -1.78
N LEU A 33 20.00 7.43 -0.50
CA LEU A 33 18.92 8.14 0.17
C LEU A 33 19.40 9.54 0.51
N LYS A 34 18.74 10.55 -0.04
CA LYS A 34 18.98 11.95 0.28
C LYS A 34 17.82 12.49 1.07
N ARG A 35 18.12 13.26 2.11
CA ARG A 35 17.09 14.02 2.81
C ARG A 35 16.44 14.98 1.81
N GLU A 36 15.12 14.95 1.75
CA GLU A 36 14.35 15.84 0.89
C GLU A 36 14.36 17.25 1.47
N ASP A 37 14.51 18.25 0.59
CA ASP A 37 14.18 19.63 0.89
C ASP A 37 12.71 19.84 0.47
N VAL A 38 11.85 20.21 1.42
CA VAL A 38 10.37 20.04 1.40
C VAL A 38 9.66 20.92 0.34
N HIS A 39 10.41 21.58 -0.55
CA HIS A 39 9.93 22.60 -1.45
C HIS A 39 9.73 22.16 -2.90
N ASP A 40 10.19 20.96 -3.29
CA ASP A 40 9.98 20.46 -4.64
C ASP A 40 8.78 19.51 -4.72
N VAL A 41 7.62 20.08 -5.04
CA VAL A 41 6.37 19.33 -5.25
C VAL A 41 6.42 18.38 -6.46
N ASN A 42 7.48 18.41 -7.27
CA ASN A 42 7.67 17.51 -8.40
C ASN A 42 8.63 16.36 -8.15
N LEU A 43 9.24 16.31 -6.97
CA LEU A 43 10.17 15.26 -6.61
C LEU A 43 9.43 14.03 -6.06
N ASP A 44 9.81 12.85 -6.55
CA ASP A 44 9.38 11.58 -5.94
C ASP A 44 10.00 11.49 -4.54
N SER A 45 9.16 11.30 -3.52
CA SER A 45 9.61 11.35 -2.13
C SER A 45 8.86 10.39 -1.20
N TYR A 46 9.63 9.85 -0.27
CA TYR A 46 9.19 8.98 0.79
C TYR A 46 8.96 9.81 2.06
N ALA A 47 7.83 9.60 2.71
CA ALA A 47 7.57 10.05 4.06
C ALA A 47 7.48 8.83 4.98
N LEU A 48 8.52 8.64 5.79
CA LEU A 48 8.56 7.59 6.79
C LEU A 48 8.11 8.15 8.13
N HIS A 49 7.09 7.54 8.71
CA HIS A 49 6.49 7.95 9.97
C HIS A 49 7.09 7.18 11.14
N GLU A 50 7.07 7.78 12.33
CA GLU A 50 7.37 7.05 13.56
C GLU A 50 6.37 5.89 13.74
N ARG A 51 6.82 4.81 14.39
CA ARG A 51 5.96 3.68 14.69
C ARG A 51 4.86 4.14 15.65
N ARG A 52 3.61 3.83 15.32
CA ARG A 52 2.47 4.01 16.23
C ARG A 52 1.62 2.77 16.29
N GLY A 53 1.32 2.34 17.52
CA GLY A 53 0.90 0.97 17.76
C GLY A 53 1.97 0.01 17.22
N ASP A 54 1.53 -0.93 16.40
CA ASP A 54 2.42 -1.91 15.77
C ASP A 54 2.75 -1.60 14.31
N TRP A 55 2.31 -0.46 13.80
CA TRP A 55 2.53 -0.06 12.41
C TRP A 55 3.65 0.97 12.28
N THR A 56 4.57 0.70 11.36
CA THR A 56 5.44 1.72 10.75
C THR A 56 4.96 1.98 9.34
N VAL A 57 4.66 3.25 9.05
CA VAL A 57 4.07 3.69 7.79
C VAL A 57 5.12 4.40 6.95
N LEU A 58 5.28 3.95 5.71
CA LEU A 58 6.05 4.63 4.68
C LEU A 58 5.07 5.04 3.58
N GLN A 59 4.73 6.32 3.57
CA GLN A 59 3.98 6.91 2.47
C GLN A 59 4.93 7.31 1.36
N TRP A 60 4.41 7.32 0.15
CA TRP A 60 5.25 7.58 -0.98
C TRP A 60 4.50 8.21 -2.14
N THR A 61 5.12 9.28 -2.64
CA THR A 61 4.60 10.08 -3.73
C THR A 61 5.14 9.58 -5.06
N ARG A 62 4.22 9.49 -6.05
CA ARG A 62 4.52 9.48 -7.49
C ARG A 62 5.47 8.35 -7.97
N GLY A 63 5.74 8.34 -9.28
CA GLY A 63 6.71 7.45 -9.94
C GLY A 63 6.19 6.09 -10.43
N TRP A 64 6.73 5.69 -11.59
CA TRP A 64 6.28 4.56 -12.41
C TRP A 64 7.10 3.27 -12.21
N GLU A 65 8.18 3.32 -11.42
CA GLU A 65 9.14 2.23 -11.22
C GLU A 65 8.63 1.14 -10.25
N TRP A 66 7.43 0.61 -10.51
CA TRP A 66 6.71 -0.32 -9.63
C TRP A 66 7.60 -1.47 -9.12
N ASP A 67 8.30 -2.16 -10.01
CA ASP A 67 9.08 -3.34 -9.67
C ASP A 67 10.25 -3.04 -8.72
N LEU A 68 11.00 -1.96 -8.98
CA LEU A 68 12.17 -1.60 -8.17
C LEU A 68 11.76 -1.31 -6.73
N ARG A 69 10.66 -0.59 -6.57
CA ARG A 69 10.21 -0.14 -5.25
C ARG A 69 9.40 -1.21 -4.52
N ARG A 70 8.71 -2.08 -5.24
CA ARG A 70 8.22 -3.37 -4.72
C ARG A 70 9.36 -4.26 -4.24
N ARG A 71 10.53 -4.26 -4.88
CA ARG A 71 11.71 -4.97 -4.33
C ARG A 71 12.20 -4.33 -3.02
N ALA A 72 12.12 -3.00 -2.89
CA ALA A 72 12.50 -2.28 -1.67
C ALA A 72 11.66 -2.69 -0.45
N GLN A 73 10.33 -2.72 -0.56
CA GLN A 73 9.46 -3.15 0.56
C GLN A 73 9.73 -4.61 0.95
N LEU A 74 9.95 -5.49 -0.04
CA LEU A 74 10.25 -6.89 0.22
C LEU A 74 11.64 -7.05 0.87
N ARG A 75 12.59 -6.15 0.59
CA ARG A 75 13.88 -6.13 1.28
C ARG A 75 13.72 -5.86 2.78
N VAL A 76 12.87 -4.90 3.15
CA VAL A 76 12.55 -4.58 4.56
C VAL A 76 11.94 -5.80 5.24
N SER A 77 10.90 -6.38 4.64
CA SER A 77 10.24 -7.59 5.15
C SER A 77 11.21 -8.75 5.33
N ARG A 78 12.18 -8.93 4.42
CA ARG A 78 13.22 -9.95 4.54
C ARG A 78 14.21 -9.67 5.67
N ALA A 79 14.61 -8.40 5.83
CA ALA A 79 15.65 -8.02 6.78
C ALA A 79 15.21 -8.24 8.23
N TYR A 80 13.92 -8.00 8.51
CA TYR A 80 13.38 -8.00 9.85
C TYR A 80 12.30 -9.05 10.09
N ASP A 81 12.12 -9.98 9.14
CA ASP A 81 11.16 -11.06 9.26
C ASP A 81 9.74 -10.56 9.57
N CYS A 82 9.35 -9.45 8.94
CA CYS A 82 8.13 -8.73 9.31
C CYS A 82 7.06 -8.88 8.23
N PRO A 83 5.78 -9.10 8.61
CA PRO A 83 4.68 -9.01 7.69
C PRO A 83 4.35 -7.55 7.39
N GLY A 84 3.66 -7.32 6.29
CA GLY A 84 3.21 -5.99 5.93
C GLY A 84 2.31 -5.99 4.70
N LEU A 85 1.86 -4.79 4.37
CA LEU A 85 0.98 -4.52 3.23
C LEU A 85 1.54 -3.36 2.43
N LEU A 86 1.50 -3.48 1.11
CA LEU A 86 1.44 -2.32 0.24
C LEU A 86 -0.02 -2.07 -0.05
N VAL A 87 -0.53 -0.87 0.21
CA VAL A 87 -1.88 -0.45 -0.18
C VAL A 87 -1.73 0.71 -1.15
N PHE A 88 -2.42 0.68 -2.29
CA PHE A 88 -2.43 1.80 -3.24
C PHE A 88 -3.84 2.20 -3.70
N ILE A 89 -3.99 3.47 -4.09
CA ILE A 89 -5.15 4.03 -4.80
C ILE A 89 -4.67 4.79 -6.05
N TYR A 90 -5.47 4.74 -7.11
CA TYR A 90 -5.21 5.36 -8.40
C TYR A 90 -6.49 6.01 -8.93
N ASP A 91 -6.39 7.29 -9.31
CA ASP A 91 -7.45 8.10 -9.93
C ASP A 91 -8.77 8.11 -9.16
N ASP A 92 -8.69 8.06 -7.82
CA ASP A 92 -9.82 8.05 -6.87
C ASP A 92 -10.77 6.84 -6.93
N ASP A 93 -10.71 6.03 -7.98
CA ASP A 93 -11.68 4.95 -8.23
C ASP A 93 -11.05 3.55 -8.16
N PHE A 94 -9.72 3.44 -8.19
CA PHE A 94 -9.03 2.15 -8.23
C PHE A 94 -8.17 1.95 -7.01
N TRP A 95 -8.39 0.87 -6.25
CA TRP A 95 -7.48 0.51 -5.17
C TRP A 95 -7.13 -0.97 -5.15
N GLY A 96 -6.05 -1.28 -4.44
CA GLY A 96 -5.60 -2.65 -4.21
C GLY A 96 -4.56 -2.73 -3.11
N CYS A 97 -4.15 -3.96 -2.79
CA CYS A 97 -3.08 -4.21 -1.85
C CYS A 97 -2.26 -5.48 -2.17
N GLU A 98 -1.01 -5.50 -1.73
CA GLU A 98 -0.16 -6.69 -1.70
C GLU A 98 0.24 -7.01 -0.27
N LEU A 99 -0.17 -8.19 0.21
CA LEU A 99 0.28 -8.77 1.46
C LEU A 99 1.63 -9.42 1.25
N PHE A 100 2.59 -9.13 2.14
CA PHE A 100 3.93 -9.69 2.07
C PHE A 100 4.45 -10.12 3.43
N HIS A 101 5.37 -11.08 3.43
CA HIS A 101 6.12 -11.52 4.60
C HIS A 101 7.39 -12.26 4.14
N HIS A 102 8.44 -12.29 4.97
CA HIS A 102 9.72 -12.95 4.67
C HIS A 102 10.35 -12.48 3.34
N GLY A 103 10.06 -11.24 2.94
CA GLY A 103 10.49 -10.67 1.66
C GLY A 103 9.94 -11.38 0.43
N ARG A 104 8.71 -11.88 0.52
CA ARG A 104 7.91 -12.43 -0.59
C ARG A 104 6.49 -11.91 -0.49
N ALA A 105 5.84 -11.75 -1.63
CA ALA A 105 4.40 -11.55 -1.64
C ALA A 105 3.70 -12.87 -1.29
N ILE A 106 2.65 -12.75 -0.47
CA ILE A 106 1.80 -13.86 -0.02
C ILE A 106 0.51 -13.88 -0.84
N ASP A 107 -0.10 -12.72 -0.99
CA ASP A 107 -1.39 -12.55 -1.63
C ASP A 107 -1.51 -11.12 -2.18
N GLN A 108 -2.37 -10.96 -3.18
CA GLN A 108 -2.66 -9.69 -3.82
C GLN A 108 -4.16 -9.51 -3.97
N PHE A 109 -4.60 -8.26 -3.92
CA PHE A 109 -5.96 -7.85 -4.14
C PHE A 109 -6.01 -6.58 -4.99
N GLN A 110 -6.96 -6.53 -5.91
CA GLN A 110 -7.32 -5.36 -6.68
C GLN A 110 -8.83 -5.37 -6.81
N GLN A 111 -9.47 -4.24 -6.53
CA GLN A 111 -10.93 -4.17 -6.45
C GLN A 111 -11.60 -4.39 -7.80
N GLU A 112 -11.16 -3.69 -8.85
CA GLU A 112 -11.67 -3.90 -10.20
C GLU A 112 -10.88 -4.96 -10.96
N THR A 113 -11.61 -5.90 -11.54
CA THR A 113 -11.09 -6.93 -12.45
C THR A 113 -11.55 -6.64 -13.89
N GLY A 114 -10.62 -6.63 -14.85
CA GLY A 114 -10.94 -6.63 -16.29
C GLY A 114 -10.27 -5.54 -17.14
N ILE A 115 -10.51 -4.26 -16.88
CA ILE A 115 -10.22 -3.19 -17.86
C ILE A 115 -8.75 -2.76 -17.88
N ILE A 116 -8.18 -2.47 -16.72
CA ILE A 116 -6.92 -1.69 -16.62
C ILE A 116 -5.68 -2.59 -16.67
N GLY A 117 -5.89 -3.91 -16.76
CA GLY A 117 -4.86 -4.89 -16.45
C GLY A 117 -4.57 -4.95 -14.95
N SER A 118 -3.76 -5.93 -14.56
CA SER A 118 -3.37 -6.12 -13.16
C SER A 118 -2.18 -5.22 -12.82
N PHE A 119 -2.26 -4.44 -11.74
CA PHE A 119 -1.10 -3.75 -11.16
C PHE A 119 0.01 -4.72 -10.73
N PHE A 120 -0.32 -6.01 -10.62
CA PHE A 120 0.60 -7.07 -10.24
C PHE A 120 1.03 -7.95 -11.44
N GLY A 121 0.68 -7.57 -12.67
CA GLY A 121 0.92 -8.38 -13.86
C GLY A 121 0.24 -9.75 -13.75
N ASP A 122 0.98 -10.82 -14.06
CA ASP A 122 0.46 -12.20 -14.05
C ASP A 122 0.41 -12.84 -12.64
N LEU A 123 0.69 -12.09 -11.58
CA LEU A 123 0.65 -12.62 -10.22
C LEU A 123 -0.79 -12.93 -9.78
N PRO A 124 -1.03 -14.02 -9.02
CA PRO A 124 -2.36 -14.34 -8.51
C PRO A 124 -2.93 -13.20 -7.67
N CYS A 125 -4.12 -12.71 -8.02
CA CYS A 125 -4.80 -11.63 -7.31
C CYS A 125 -6.11 -12.14 -6.70
N GLN A 126 -6.03 -12.77 -5.52
CA GLN A 126 -7.17 -13.48 -4.91
C GLN A 126 -7.86 -12.65 -3.82
N GLY A 127 -7.12 -11.84 -3.07
CA GLY A 127 -7.65 -11.08 -1.94
C GLY A 127 -8.24 -11.97 -0.84
N ARG A 128 -7.42 -12.88 -0.32
CA ARG A 128 -7.77 -13.88 0.67
C ARG A 128 -7.81 -13.30 2.09
N PRO A 129 -9.01 -13.15 2.68
CA PRO A 129 -9.15 -12.55 4.02
C PRO A 129 -8.51 -13.42 5.11
N ASP A 130 -8.52 -14.74 4.94
CA ASP A 130 -7.92 -15.67 5.90
C ASP A 130 -6.39 -15.56 5.95
N LEU A 131 -5.73 -15.30 4.80
CA LEU A 131 -4.29 -15.05 4.76
C LEU A 131 -3.94 -13.70 5.39
N LEU A 132 -4.74 -12.67 5.11
CA LEU A 132 -4.58 -11.34 5.72
C LEU A 132 -4.60 -11.45 7.26
N LEU A 133 -5.64 -12.06 7.82
CA LEU A 133 -5.79 -12.21 9.27
C LEU A 133 -4.66 -13.05 9.88
N ALA A 134 -4.22 -14.10 9.19
CA ALA A 134 -3.14 -14.96 9.68
C ALA A 134 -1.79 -14.23 9.82
N GLN A 135 -1.55 -13.14 9.09
CA GLN A 135 -0.32 -12.34 9.23
C GLN A 135 -0.35 -11.38 10.42
N PHE A 136 -1.55 -11.00 10.90
CA PHE A 136 -1.72 -10.01 11.95
C PHE A 136 -2.63 -10.50 13.09
N PRO A 137 -2.33 -11.65 13.73
CA PRO A 137 -3.21 -12.25 14.72
C PRO A 137 -3.45 -11.37 15.96
N ALA A 138 -2.49 -10.49 16.29
CA ALA A 138 -2.61 -9.58 17.43
C ALA A 138 -3.61 -8.43 17.20
N LEU A 139 -4.02 -8.19 15.95
CA LEU A 139 -5.03 -7.18 15.64
C LEU A 139 -6.47 -7.64 15.90
N ASP A 140 -6.68 -8.95 16.10
CA ASP A 140 -8.01 -9.56 16.36
C ASP A 140 -9.09 -9.06 15.37
N LEU A 141 -8.72 -9.03 14.08
CA LEU A 141 -9.57 -8.51 13.02
C LEU A 141 -10.76 -9.44 12.75
N ASP A 142 -11.89 -8.84 12.41
CA ASP A 142 -13.09 -9.57 11.99
C ASP A 142 -12.95 -10.05 10.53
N ILE A 143 -13.16 -11.36 10.33
CA ILE A 143 -13.03 -12.00 9.01
C ILE A 143 -14.10 -11.54 8.02
N GLU A 144 -15.31 -11.23 8.47
CA GLU A 144 -16.40 -10.77 7.61
C GLU A 144 -16.16 -9.33 7.16
N HIS A 145 -15.60 -8.48 8.01
CA HIS A 145 -15.12 -7.16 7.57
C HIS A 145 -13.97 -7.29 6.57
N ALA A 146 -13.00 -8.18 6.81
CA ALA A 146 -11.92 -8.41 5.84
C ALA A 146 -12.45 -8.93 4.49
N ARG A 147 -13.45 -9.82 4.50
CA ARG A 147 -14.18 -10.23 3.27
C ARG A 147 -14.85 -9.05 2.59
N GLY A 148 -15.52 -8.20 3.35
CA GLY A 148 -16.19 -7.01 2.83
C GLY A 148 -15.22 -6.06 2.14
N TYR A 149 -14.06 -5.78 2.74
CA TYR A 149 -13.05 -4.93 2.12
C TYR A 149 -12.41 -5.57 0.89
N LEU A 150 -12.10 -6.86 0.93
CA LEU A 150 -11.47 -7.58 -0.19
C LEU A 150 -12.51 -8.09 -1.22
N THR A 151 -13.52 -7.26 -1.50
CA THR A 151 -14.56 -7.55 -2.50
C THR A 151 -14.09 -7.11 -3.88
N HIS A 152 -14.07 -8.05 -4.83
CA HIS A 152 -13.82 -7.76 -6.24
C HIS A 152 -15.12 -7.36 -6.94
N TYR A 153 -15.03 -6.51 -7.96
CA TYR A 153 -16.06 -6.33 -8.96
C TYR A 153 -15.47 -6.35 -10.38
N SER A 154 -16.33 -6.51 -11.37
CA SER A 154 -15.97 -6.36 -12.79
C SER A 154 -17.05 -5.56 -13.49
N ILE A 155 -16.66 -4.59 -14.32
CA ILE A 155 -17.63 -3.84 -15.13
C ILE A 155 -18.31 -4.71 -16.20
N ASP A 156 -17.70 -5.85 -16.52
CA ASP A 156 -18.22 -6.82 -17.49
C ASP A 156 -19.23 -7.78 -16.83
N ASP A 157 -19.35 -7.76 -15.49
CA ASP A 157 -20.39 -8.50 -14.78
C ASP A 157 -21.74 -7.81 -15.01
N PRO A 158 -22.78 -8.52 -15.49
CA PRO A 158 -24.12 -7.95 -15.62
C PRO A 158 -24.64 -7.29 -14.34
N GLY A 159 -24.25 -7.79 -13.16
CA GLY A 159 -24.64 -7.20 -11.88
C GLY A 159 -23.99 -5.84 -11.57
N TYR A 160 -23.02 -5.40 -12.37
CA TYR A 160 -22.43 -4.06 -12.24
C TYR A 160 -23.43 -2.96 -12.62
N GLU A 161 -24.26 -3.20 -13.65
CA GLU A 161 -25.29 -2.25 -14.07
C GLU A 161 -26.43 -2.12 -13.06
N ASP A 162 -26.57 -3.10 -12.15
CA ASP A 162 -27.56 -3.10 -11.08
C ASP A 162 -27.13 -2.23 -9.88
N ILE A 163 -25.88 -1.75 -9.83
CA ILE A 163 -25.38 -0.86 -8.77
C ILE A 163 -25.87 0.56 -9.06
N ASP A 164 -26.66 1.13 -8.15
CA ASP A 164 -27.02 2.53 -8.15
C ASP A 164 -25.92 3.35 -7.46
N TRP A 165 -24.97 3.83 -8.27
CA TRP A 165 -23.84 4.66 -7.81
C TRP A 165 -24.26 6.00 -7.21
N GLU A 166 -25.50 6.44 -7.45
CA GLU A 166 -26.03 7.69 -6.90
C GLU A 166 -26.82 7.45 -5.58
N ASP A 167 -27.15 6.19 -5.25
CA ASP A 167 -27.80 5.81 -4.00
C ASP A 167 -26.77 5.41 -2.93
N GLU A 168 -26.55 6.30 -1.96
CA GLU A 168 -25.70 6.05 -0.78
C GLU A 168 -26.18 4.89 0.11
N HIS A 169 -27.37 4.35 -0.15
CA HIS A 169 -27.96 3.21 0.55
C HIS A 169 -28.07 1.95 -0.31
N ASP A 170 -27.46 1.93 -1.50
CA ASP A 170 -27.43 0.72 -2.31
C ASP A 170 -26.82 -0.45 -1.50
N PRO A 171 -27.54 -1.56 -1.30
CA PRO A 171 -27.04 -2.68 -0.52
C PRO A 171 -25.78 -3.34 -1.13
N LEU A 172 -25.60 -3.27 -2.46
CA LEU A 172 -24.45 -3.79 -3.19
C LEU A 172 -23.18 -2.95 -2.94
N ASN A 173 -23.33 -1.65 -2.70
CA ASN A 173 -22.23 -0.74 -2.39
C ASN A 173 -22.24 -0.21 -0.94
N SER A 174 -22.98 -0.84 -0.03
CA SER A 174 -23.02 -0.39 1.38
C SER A 174 -21.64 -0.46 2.07
N PRO A 175 -21.32 0.47 3.00
CA PRO A 175 -20.06 0.45 3.76
C PRO A 175 -19.85 -0.87 4.51
N VAL A 176 -18.60 -1.31 4.62
CA VAL A 176 -18.24 -2.58 5.28
C VAL A 176 -18.53 -2.53 6.77
N ARG A 177 -18.22 -1.40 7.43
CA ARG A 177 -18.53 -1.14 8.84
C ARG A 177 -19.41 0.10 9.00
N PRO A 178 -20.23 0.20 10.07
CA PRO A 178 -21.03 1.39 10.34
C PRO A 178 -20.22 2.70 10.52
N SER A 179 -18.94 2.60 10.88
CA SER A 179 -18.05 3.76 11.06
C SER A 179 -17.34 4.20 9.78
N ASP A 180 -17.47 3.43 8.70
CA ASP A 180 -16.80 3.71 7.44
C ASP A 180 -17.51 4.83 6.69
N GLY A 181 -16.73 5.69 6.03
CA GLY A 181 -17.26 6.86 5.31
C GLY A 181 -17.54 6.64 3.83
N TYR A 182 -17.30 5.44 3.31
CA TYR A 182 -17.38 5.11 1.89
C TYR A 182 -18.00 3.75 1.68
N GLY A 183 -18.67 3.59 0.54
CA GLY A 183 -19.15 2.30 0.07
C GLY A 183 -18.02 1.30 -0.18
N ARG A 184 -18.34 0.00 -0.16
CA ARG A 184 -17.32 -1.07 -0.29
C ARG A 184 -16.71 -1.16 -1.70
N LEU A 185 -17.38 -0.61 -2.72
CA LEU A 185 -16.97 -0.61 -4.12
C LEU A 185 -16.40 0.74 -4.57
N GLU A 186 -16.39 1.76 -3.69
CA GLU A 186 -15.79 3.06 -3.97
C GLU A 186 -14.29 3.06 -3.69
N GLY A 187 -13.50 3.86 -4.41
CA GLY A 187 -12.06 3.95 -4.15
C GLY A 187 -11.70 4.51 -2.77
N GLY A 188 -12.59 5.30 -2.14
CA GLY A 188 -12.44 5.77 -0.76
C GLY A 188 -12.39 4.63 0.29
N VAL A 189 -12.81 3.42 -0.06
CA VAL A 189 -12.65 2.23 0.80
C VAL A 189 -11.18 1.95 1.13
N TYR A 190 -10.24 2.44 0.31
CA TYR A 190 -8.80 2.44 0.58
C TYR A 190 -8.46 3.02 1.98
N TRP A 191 -9.08 4.14 2.38
CA TRP A 191 -8.83 4.72 3.70
C TRP A 191 -9.53 3.91 4.80
N ASN A 192 -10.75 3.43 4.53
CA ASN A 192 -11.51 2.61 5.48
C ASN A 192 -10.79 1.30 5.82
N PHE A 193 -10.20 0.65 4.82
CA PHE A 193 -9.43 -0.58 4.98
C PHE A 193 -8.24 -0.38 5.91
N GLN A 194 -7.50 0.71 5.75
CA GLN A 194 -6.35 0.97 6.63
C GLN A 194 -6.77 1.38 8.05
N ASN A 195 -7.91 2.08 8.19
CA ASN A 195 -8.53 2.31 9.49
C ASN A 195 -8.95 0.98 10.15
N PHE A 196 -9.43 0.01 9.36
CA PHE A 196 -9.73 -1.35 9.83
C PHE A 196 -8.49 -2.09 10.33
N LEU A 197 -7.35 -1.90 9.68
CA LEU A 197 -6.05 -2.43 10.15
C LEU A 197 -5.51 -1.70 11.39
N GLY A 198 -6.14 -0.60 11.82
CA GLY A 198 -5.70 0.19 12.97
C GLY A 198 -4.50 1.10 12.69
N VAL A 199 -4.29 1.50 11.44
CA VAL A 199 -3.21 2.42 11.06
C VAL A 199 -3.50 3.84 11.58
N ASP A 200 -2.58 4.43 12.35
CA ASP A 200 -2.71 5.81 12.86
C ASP A 200 -1.95 6.82 11.97
N TYR A 201 -2.66 7.45 11.02
CA TYR A 201 -2.09 8.48 10.14
C TYR A 201 -1.65 9.76 10.87
N ARG A 202 -1.97 9.90 12.15
CA ARG A 202 -1.48 11.02 12.98
C ARG A 202 -0.08 10.76 13.53
N ALA A 203 0.52 9.61 13.23
CA ALA A 203 1.92 9.36 13.48
C ALA A 203 2.78 10.46 12.85
N PRO A 204 3.70 11.09 13.60
CA PRO A 204 4.54 12.15 13.06
C PRO A 204 5.46 11.58 11.98
N VAL A 205 5.70 12.38 10.93
CA VAL A 205 6.71 12.06 9.92
C VAL A 205 8.09 12.16 10.58
N TRP A 206 8.79 11.04 10.69
CA TRP A 206 10.15 10.99 11.22
C TRP A 206 11.15 11.54 10.20
N ARG A 207 11.02 11.14 8.94
CA ARG A 207 11.92 11.58 7.87
C ARG A 207 11.24 11.63 6.51
N ARG A 208 11.58 12.69 5.77
CA ARG A 208 11.34 12.79 4.33
C ARG A 208 12.63 12.61 3.55
N PHE A 209 12.60 11.76 2.53
CA PHE A 209 13.78 11.46 1.73
C PHE A 209 13.40 11.09 0.30
N THR A 210 14.37 11.21 -0.60
CA THR A 210 14.29 10.79 -2.00
C THR A 210 15.48 9.91 -2.35
N THR A 211 15.43 9.26 -3.50
CA THR A 211 16.52 8.45 -4.04
C THR A 211 17.21 9.23 -5.16
N SER A 212 18.54 9.22 -5.19
CA SER A 212 19.30 9.73 -6.33
C SER A 212 20.34 8.71 -6.78
N PRO A 213 20.59 8.56 -8.09
CA PRO A 213 21.72 7.79 -8.58
C PRO A 213 23.01 8.25 -7.91
N GLN A 214 23.88 7.30 -7.56
CA GLN A 214 25.24 7.62 -7.13
C GLN A 214 25.96 8.30 -8.29
N ALA A 215 26.71 9.37 -8.00
CA ALA A 215 27.55 9.98 -9.03
C ALA A 215 28.51 8.92 -9.54
N LEU A 216 28.46 8.62 -10.84
CA LEU A 216 29.47 7.81 -11.51
C LEU A 216 30.82 8.40 -11.12
N ARG A 217 31.62 7.63 -10.39
CA ARG A 217 33.02 8.00 -10.15
C ARG A 217 33.61 8.19 -11.53
N GLY A 218 33.95 9.44 -11.87
CA GLY A 218 34.54 9.77 -13.15
C GLY A 218 35.66 8.78 -13.42
N THR A 219 35.54 8.03 -14.51
CA THR A 219 36.69 7.41 -15.13
C THR A 219 37.50 8.55 -15.71
N ASP A 220 38.34 9.16 -14.88
CA ASP A 220 39.45 9.97 -15.34
C ASP A 220 40.36 9.03 -16.13
N LYS A 221 40.38 9.22 -17.46
CA LYS A 221 41.43 8.76 -18.35
C LYS A 221 42.15 9.97 -18.91
#